data_AF-A0A4Y8S9Y3-F1
#
_entry.id   AF-A0A4Y8S9Y3-F1
#
_cell.length_a   1.000
_cell.length_b   1.000
_cell.length_c   1.000
_cell.angle_alpha   90.00
_cell.angle_beta   90.00
_cell.angle_gamma   90.00
#
_symmetry.space_group_name_H-M   'P 1'
#
loop_
_entity.id
_entity.type
_entity.pdbx_description
1 polymer ?
#
loop_
_entity_poly.entity_id
_entity_poly.type
_entity_poly.pdbx_seq_one_letter_code
_entity_poly.pdbx_strand_id
1 'polypeptide(L)'
;MMKKLFNKKEWILDEGVSVKGLLADITVGVKYPEYEQFLSFKPQERIKQIDKFHKEGLKKLVDLKLFDEYTVDETKKRPRWIKTKVPLRVAEVLNKLDFVTVHIKSIDKATKIKKEEAIRDRFFCVKMTVVIRYEGLKVKKEDIEKRFVLVKASSFENAYEILEKSKHDYASPYLNSDGRLVKWEIESFDDCFETDIFNAADFNNPEGVEVYSILKKRKAKNAVVWDGK
;
A
#
# COMPACT_ATOMS: atom_id res chain seq x y z
N MET A 1 6.29 21.33 10.72
CA MET A 1 5.60 20.34 9.86
C MET A 1 4.09 20.62 9.94
N MET A 2 3.42 20.99 8.85
CA MET A 2 1.98 21.31 8.86
C MET A 2 1.15 20.03 9.05
N LYS A 3 0.37 19.95 10.14
CA LYS A 3 -0.57 18.83 10.39
C LYS A 3 -1.72 18.91 9.39
N LYS A 4 -1.82 17.93 8.49
CA LYS A 4 -2.90 17.85 7.50
C LYS A 4 -4.16 17.30 8.16
N LEU A 5 -5.24 18.07 8.12
CA LEU A 5 -6.57 17.56 8.39
C LEU A 5 -6.93 16.60 7.24
N PHE A 6 -6.90 15.30 7.51
CA PHE A 6 -7.09 14.30 6.47
C PHE A 6 -8.50 14.44 5.88
N ASN A 7 -8.54 14.44 4.55
CA ASN A 7 -9.75 14.54 3.73
C ASN A 7 -10.43 15.92 3.70
N LYS A 8 -9.96 16.99 4.38
CA LYS A 8 -10.63 18.31 4.28
C LYS A 8 -10.76 18.82 2.85
N LYS A 9 -9.70 18.63 2.06
CA LYS A 9 -9.63 19.01 0.64
C LYS A 9 -10.49 18.12 -0.28
N GLU A 10 -11.09 17.07 0.25
CA GLU A 10 -11.96 16.14 -0.49
C GLU A 10 -13.43 16.54 -0.40
N TRP A 11 -13.76 17.73 0.13
CA TRP A 11 -15.15 18.20 0.28
C TRP A 11 -15.31 19.58 -0.36
N ILE A 12 -16.35 19.72 -1.18
CA ILE A 12 -16.80 21.00 -1.74
C ILE A 12 -18.10 21.36 -1.03
N LEU A 13 -18.15 22.57 -0.45
CA LEU A 13 -19.38 23.08 0.17
C LEU A 13 -20.41 23.41 -0.92
N ASP A 14 -21.68 23.18 -0.63
CA ASP A 14 -22.76 23.60 -1.53
C ASP A 14 -22.77 25.14 -1.66
N GLU A 15 -23.21 25.65 -2.81
CA GLU A 15 -23.20 27.10 -3.08
C GLU A 15 -24.03 27.88 -2.03
N GLY A 16 -23.50 29.02 -1.58
CA GLY A 16 -24.17 29.91 -0.63
C GLY A 16 -24.12 29.46 0.84
N VAL A 17 -23.46 28.35 1.17
CA VAL A 17 -23.36 27.84 2.55
C VAL A 17 -22.27 28.55 3.33
N SER A 18 -22.63 29.15 4.47
CA SER A 18 -21.65 29.71 5.42
C SER A 18 -20.94 28.60 6.20
N VAL A 19 -19.62 28.71 6.35
CA VAL A 19 -18.79 27.76 7.12
C VAL A 19 -19.17 27.76 8.62
N LYS A 20 -19.78 28.85 9.11
CA LYS A 20 -20.17 28.97 10.51
C LYS A 20 -21.35 28.03 10.81
N GLY A 21 -21.10 27.03 11.66
CA GLY A 21 -22.13 26.11 12.15
C GLY A 21 -22.25 24.81 11.36
N LEU A 22 -21.40 24.58 10.35
CA LEU A 22 -21.34 23.27 9.69
C LEU A 22 -20.87 22.20 10.66
N LEU A 23 -21.60 21.09 10.69
CA LEU A 23 -21.23 19.91 11.45
C LEU A 23 -20.47 18.95 10.54
N ALA A 24 -19.48 18.27 11.10
CA ALA A 24 -18.72 17.24 10.44
C ALA A 24 -18.79 15.96 11.27
N ASP A 25 -19.10 14.85 10.60
CA ASP A 25 -18.91 13.52 11.17
C ASP A 25 -17.43 13.19 11.06
N ILE A 26 -16.78 13.04 12.20
CA ILE A 26 -15.35 12.80 12.28
C ILE A 26 -15.05 11.50 13.02
N THR A 27 -13.86 10.97 12.74
CA THR A 27 -13.24 9.94 13.55
C THR A 27 -11.91 10.48 14.02
N VAL A 28 -11.74 10.56 15.34
CA VAL A 28 -10.53 11.10 15.99
C VAL A 28 -9.84 9.97 16.72
N GLY A 29 -8.59 9.71 16.38
CA GLY A 29 -7.80 8.66 17.01
C GLY A 29 -6.60 9.21 17.75
N VAL A 30 -6.21 8.56 18.84
CA VAL A 30 -4.90 8.78 19.44
C VAL A 30 -3.85 8.25 18.46
N LYS A 31 -2.83 9.04 18.16
CA LYS A 31 -1.72 8.59 17.31
C LYS A 31 -1.06 7.37 17.93
N TYR A 32 -0.57 6.48 17.09
CA TYR A 32 0.23 5.38 17.57
C TYR A 32 1.53 5.93 18.20
N PRO A 33 1.96 5.45 19.37
CA PRO A 33 3.18 5.94 19.99
C PRO A 33 4.41 5.49 19.19
N GLU A 34 5.47 6.30 19.19
CA GLU A 34 6.74 5.98 18.54
C GLU A 34 7.31 4.67 19.13
N TYR A 35 7.66 3.70 18.28
CA TYR A 35 7.96 2.34 18.73
C TYR A 35 9.26 2.26 19.54
N GLU A 36 10.18 3.20 19.33
CA GLU A 36 11.47 3.33 20.00
C GLU A 36 11.29 3.42 21.51
N GLN A 37 10.20 4.05 21.98
CA GLN A 37 9.87 4.22 23.40
C GLN A 37 9.58 2.87 24.09
N PHE A 38 9.35 1.80 23.32
CA PHE A 38 8.99 0.48 23.87
C PHE A 38 10.03 -0.61 23.62
N LEU A 39 11.15 -0.30 22.96
CA LEU A 39 12.15 -1.31 22.59
C LEU A 39 12.74 -2.04 23.80
N SER A 40 12.89 -1.35 24.93
CA SER A 40 13.43 -1.88 26.19
C SER A 40 12.51 -2.88 26.91
N PHE A 41 11.20 -2.89 26.62
CA PHE A 41 10.26 -3.82 27.26
C PHE A 41 10.23 -5.17 26.55
N LYS A 42 9.83 -6.22 27.28
CA LYS A 42 9.53 -7.54 26.68
C LYS A 42 8.25 -7.48 25.83
N PRO A 43 8.05 -8.36 24.83
CA PRO A 43 6.90 -8.29 23.93
C PRO A 43 5.53 -8.16 24.61
N GLN A 44 5.27 -8.93 25.67
CA GLN A 44 4.00 -8.85 26.41
C GLN A 44 3.84 -7.53 27.19
N GLU A 45 4.94 -6.99 27.70
CA GLU A 45 4.96 -5.70 28.40
C GLU A 45 4.77 -4.54 27.42
N ARG A 46 5.33 -4.62 26.20
CA ARG A 46 5.09 -3.65 25.13
C ARG A 46 3.61 -3.49 24.84
N ILE A 47 2.89 -4.61 24.71
CA ILE A 47 1.43 -4.60 24.47
C ILE A 47 0.72 -3.86 25.60
N LYS A 48 1.05 -4.13 26.87
CA LYS A 48 0.45 -3.45 28.03
C LYS A 48 0.75 -1.95 28.04
N GLN A 49 1.98 -1.55 27.71
CA GLN A 49 2.35 -0.13 27.66
C GLN A 49 1.65 0.59 26.51
N ILE A 50 1.54 -0.03 25.34
CA ILE A 50 0.79 0.51 24.20
C ILE A 50 -0.69 0.63 24.55
N ASP A 51 -1.30 -0.37 25.20
CA ASP A 51 -2.70 -0.32 25.64
C ASP A 51 -2.93 0.82 26.64
N LYS A 52 -2.01 0.97 27.60
CA LYS A 52 -2.03 2.06 28.58
C LYS A 52 -1.93 3.42 27.89
N PHE A 53 -0.99 3.58 26.96
CA PHE A 53 -0.81 4.80 26.17
C PHE A 53 -2.09 5.20 25.44
N HIS A 54 -2.77 4.27 24.76
CA HIS A 54 -4.01 4.57 24.06
C HIS A 54 -5.15 4.94 25.02
N LYS A 55 -5.28 4.23 26.15
CA LYS A 55 -6.29 4.55 27.18
C LYS A 55 -6.08 5.94 27.77
N GLU A 56 -4.84 6.30 28.08
CA GLU A 56 -4.49 7.61 28.62
C GLU A 56 -4.69 8.72 27.58
N GLY A 57 -4.27 8.49 26.33
CA GLY A 57 -4.49 9.42 25.23
C GLY A 57 -5.97 9.66 24.94
N LEU A 58 -6.80 8.60 25.02
CA LEU A 58 -8.23 8.70 24.80
C LEU A 58 -8.92 9.42 25.96
N LYS A 59 -8.53 9.11 27.20
CA LYS A 59 -9.01 9.84 28.38
C LYS A 59 -8.67 11.32 28.26
N LYS A 60 -7.42 11.65 27.93
CA LYS A 60 -6.96 13.03 27.68
C LYS A 60 -7.81 13.71 26.60
N LEU A 61 -8.16 12.99 25.53
CA LEU A 61 -8.99 13.51 24.44
C LEU A 61 -10.43 13.81 24.89
N VAL A 62 -11.06 12.92 25.66
CA VAL A 62 -12.41 13.11 26.22
C VAL A 62 -12.42 14.25 27.25
N ASP A 63 -11.39 14.34 28.08
CA ASP A 63 -11.25 15.37 29.13
C ASP A 63 -11.16 16.80 28.55
N LEU A 64 -10.89 16.96 27.25
CA LEU A 64 -10.95 18.26 26.57
C LEU A 64 -12.38 18.83 26.47
N LYS A 65 -13.43 18.01 26.71
CA LYS A 65 -14.84 18.41 26.65
C LYS A 65 -15.21 19.08 25.31
N LEU A 66 -14.66 18.55 24.22
CA LEU A 66 -14.90 19.03 22.85
C LEU A 66 -16.01 18.26 22.13
N PHE A 67 -16.59 17.25 22.80
CA PHE A 67 -17.61 16.37 22.24
C PHE A 67 -18.85 16.42 23.13
N ASP A 68 -19.99 16.73 22.53
CA ASP A 68 -21.29 16.63 23.23
C ASP A 68 -21.74 15.17 23.31
N GLU A 69 -21.61 14.45 22.19
CA GLU A 69 -21.91 13.03 22.08
C GLU A 69 -20.79 12.33 21.31
N TYR A 70 -20.43 11.12 21.77
CA TYR A 70 -19.43 10.32 21.08
C TYR A 70 -19.57 8.83 21.34
N THR A 71 -19.05 8.05 20.39
CA THR A 71 -18.90 6.60 20.52
C THR A 71 -17.43 6.23 20.41
N VAL A 72 -16.98 5.34 21.28
CA VAL A 72 -15.61 4.81 21.23
C VAL A 72 -15.64 3.56 20.36
N ASP A 73 -14.90 3.58 19.26
CA ASP A 73 -14.78 2.45 18.35
C ASP A 73 -13.74 1.45 18.84
N GLU A 74 -13.97 0.17 18.53
CA GLU A 74 -13.13 -0.99 18.85
C GLU A 74 -13.22 -1.56 20.29
N THR A 75 -12.62 -2.74 20.45
CA THR A 75 -12.67 -3.60 21.66
C THR A 75 -12.29 -2.85 22.95
N LYS A 76 -12.96 -3.18 24.07
CA LYS A 76 -12.66 -2.65 25.42
C LYS A 76 -11.16 -2.70 25.80
N LYS A 77 -10.39 -3.59 25.19
CA LYS A 77 -8.96 -3.76 25.47
C LYS A 77 -8.11 -2.60 24.95
N ARG A 78 -8.36 -2.12 23.73
CA ARG A 78 -7.57 -1.06 23.08
C ARG A 78 -8.49 -0.09 22.33
N PRO A 79 -9.16 0.83 23.05
CA PRO A 79 -9.97 1.83 22.41
C PRO A 79 -9.05 2.89 21.78
N ARG A 80 -9.16 3.07 20.46
CA ARG A 80 -8.24 3.95 19.70
C ARG A 80 -8.93 5.16 19.09
N TRP A 81 -10.21 5.03 18.79
CA TRP A 81 -10.91 6.00 17.96
C TRP A 81 -12.21 6.45 18.63
N ILE A 82 -12.51 7.73 18.49
CA ILE A 82 -13.78 8.35 18.82
C ILE A 82 -14.50 8.68 17.52
N LYS A 83 -15.71 8.18 17.34
CA LYS A 83 -16.64 8.61 16.29
C LYS A 83 -17.61 9.61 16.91
N THR A 84 -17.75 10.78 16.28
CA THR A 84 -18.56 11.88 16.82
C THR A 84 -18.93 12.85 15.70
N LYS A 85 -19.99 13.63 15.93
CA LYS A 85 -20.40 14.73 15.07
C LYS A 85 -20.11 16.03 15.80
N VAL A 86 -19.28 16.91 15.21
CA VAL A 86 -18.86 18.16 15.85
C VAL A 86 -18.88 19.33 14.86
N PRO A 87 -18.97 20.58 15.33
CA PRO A 87 -18.76 21.74 14.47
C PRO A 87 -17.39 21.68 13.78
N LEU A 88 -17.30 22.09 12.51
CA LEU A 88 -16.05 22.02 11.73
C LEU A 88 -14.87 22.74 12.41
N ARG A 89 -15.15 23.85 13.11
CA ARG A 89 -14.17 24.58 13.94
C ARG A 89 -13.53 23.69 15.03
N VAL A 90 -14.29 22.79 15.62
CA VAL A 90 -13.81 21.85 16.65
C VAL A 90 -12.90 20.81 16.00
N ALA A 91 -13.26 20.30 14.82
CA ALA A 91 -12.39 19.41 14.05
C ALA A 91 -11.03 20.07 13.71
N GLU A 92 -11.02 21.37 13.42
CA GLU A 92 -9.78 22.14 13.19
C GLU A 92 -8.94 22.30 14.46
N VAL A 93 -9.58 22.53 15.62
CA VAL A 93 -8.89 22.57 16.92
C VAL A 93 -8.26 21.21 17.22
N LEU A 94 -9.01 20.12 17.03
CA LEU A 94 -8.53 18.76 17.23
C LEU A 94 -7.34 18.43 16.33
N ASN A 95 -7.35 18.85 15.07
CA ASN A 95 -6.23 18.64 14.15
C ASN A 95 -4.95 19.39 14.54
N LYS A 96 -5.04 20.41 15.40
CA LYS A 96 -3.86 21.10 15.95
C LYS A 96 -3.21 20.33 17.09
N LEU A 97 -3.91 19.40 17.74
CA LEU A 97 -3.35 18.54 18.78
C LEU A 97 -2.31 17.59 18.16
N ASP A 98 -1.18 17.38 18.82
CA ASP A 98 -0.06 16.56 18.33
C ASP A 98 -0.26 15.07 18.52
N PHE A 99 -0.97 14.70 19.58
CA PHE A 99 -1.20 13.31 19.97
C PHE A 99 -2.43 12.66 19.29
N VAL A 100 -3.12 13.36 18.39
CA VAL A 100 -4.31 12.81 17.70
C VAL A 100 -4.21 12.91 16.17
N THR A 101 -4.98 12.05 15.50
CA THR A 101 -5.26 12.09 14.07
C THR A 101 -6.76 12.28 13.87
N VAL A 102 -7.15 13.23 13.02
CA VAL A 102 -8.56 13.52 12.72
C VAL A 102 -8.87 13.13 11.28
N HIS A 103 -9.90 12.31 11.09
CA HIS A 103 -10.47 11.95 9.79
C HIS A 103 -11.89 12.50 9.66
N ILE A 104 -12.15 13.27 8.60
CA ILE A 104 -13.52 13.66 8.25
C ILE A 104 -14.16 12.57 7.41
N LYS A 105 -15.33 12.09 7.83
CA LYS A 105 -16.18 11.12 7.12
C LYS A 105 -17.24 11.81 6.26
N SER A 106 -17.83 12.88 6.78
CA SER A 106 -18.82 13.72 6.10
C SER A 106 -18.80 15.12 6.69
N ILE A 107 -19.21 16.10 5.89
CA ILE A 107 -19.52 17.46 6.32
C ILE A 107 -20.95 17.73 5.86
N ASP A 108 -21.80 18.23 6.75
CA ASP A 108 -23.17 18.62 6.40
C ASP A 108 -23.13 19.66 5.26
N LYS A 109 -23.99 19.50 4.25
CA LYS A 109 -24.07 20.41 3.08
C LYS A 109 -22.75 20.54 2.31
N ALA A 110 -22.01 19.43 2.23
CA ALA A 110 -20.82 19.33 1.41
C ALA A 110 -20.86 18.04 0.59
N THR A 111 -20.47 18.15 -0.67
CA THR A 111 -20.31 17.00 -1.56
C THR A 111 -18.87 16.53 -1.52
N LYS A 112 -18.67 15.23 -1.28
CA LYS A 112 -17.33 14.64 -1.38
C LYS A 112 -16.88 14.69 -2.83
N ILE A 113 -15.72 15.27 -3.08
CA ILE A 113 -15.02 15.11 -4.36
C ILE A 113 -14.75 13.61 -4.49
N LYS A 114 -15.45 12.96 -5.45
CA LYS A 114 -15.09 11.60 -5.84
C LYS A 114 -13.66 11.66 -6.35
N LYS A 115 -12.70 11.17 -5.55
CA LYS A 115 -11.41 10.78 -6.10
C LYS A 115 -11.72 9.71 -7.14
N GLU A 116 -11.18 9.84 -8.33
CA GLU A 116 -11.04 8.72 -9.24
C GLU A 116 -10.44 7.55 -8.44
N GLU A 117 -11.03 6.37 -8.56
CA GLU A 117 -10.51 5.18 -7.86
C GLU A 117 -9.02 5.06 -8.20
N ALA A 118 -8.16 5.10 -7.19
CA ALA A 118 -6.75 4.83 -7.39
C ALA A 118 -6.64 3.46 -8.09
N ILE A 119 -5.93 3.42 -9.21
CA ILE A 119 -5.68 2.18 -9.96
C ILE A 119 -5.18 1.15 -8.94
N ARG A 120 -5.98 0.09 -8.70
CA ARG A 120 -5.63 -0.93 -7.70
C ARG A 120 -4.36 -1.62 -8.18
N ASP A 121 -3.33 -1.62 -7.33
CA ASP A 121 -2.11 -2.39 -7.57
C ASP A 121 -2.48 -3.85 -7.86
N ARG A 122 -1.91 -4.39 -8.93
CA ARG A 122 -2.02 -5.80 -9.34
C ARG A 122 -0.63 -6.33 -9.63
N PHE A 123 -0.52 -7.64 -9.87
CA PHE A 123 0.76 -8.20 -10.27
C PHE A 123 0.94 -8.05 -11.78
N PHE A 124 2.14 -7.63 -12.16
CA PHE A 124 2.62 -7.58 -13.53
C PHE A 124 3.76 -8.60 -13.66
N CYS A 125 3.83 -9.30 -14.78
CA CYS A 125 4.92 -10.22 -15.10
C CYS A 125 5.89 -9.52 -16.05
N VAL A 126 7.08 -9.19 -15.56
CA VAL A 126 8.14 -8.61 -16.37
C VAL A 126 9.04 -9.72 -16.88
N LYS A 127 9.17 -9.79 -18.20
CA LYS A 127 10.18 -10.62 -18.87
C LYS A 127 11.46 -9.80 -18.99
N MET A 128 12.57 -10.37 -18.54
CA MET A 128 13.87 -9.72 -18.56
C MET A 128 14.97 -10.68 -19.02
N THR A 129 16.02 -10.12 -19.58
CA THR A 129 17.26 -10.82 -19.89
C THR A 129 18.29 -10.51 -18.81
N VAL A 130 18.88 -11.56 -18.23
CA VAL A 130 19.87 -11.47 -17.15
C VAL A 130 21.16 -12.10 -17.61
N VAL A 131 22.27 -11.38 -17.49
CA VAL A 131 23.62 -11.86 -17.79
C VAL A 131 24.28 -12.37 -16.51
N ILE A 132 24.90 -13.54 -16.58
CA ILE A 132 25.62 -14.15 -15.47
C ILE A 132 27.12 -14.01 -15.72
N ARG A 133 27.83 -13.40 -14.78
CA ARG A 133 29.28 -13.19 -14.88
C ARG A 133 30.00 -13.91 -13.75
N TYR A 134 31.07 -14.60 -14.11
CA TYR A 134 31.91 -15.36 -13.19
C TYR A 134 33.30 -14.74 -13.08
N GLU A 135 33.83 -14.70 -11.87
CA GLU A 135 35.18 -14.27 -11.59
C GLU A 135 36.23 -15.07 -12.37
N GLY A 136 37.17 -14.32 -12.97
CA GLY A 136 38.33 -14.87 -13.68
C GLY A 136 38.04 -15.54 -15.01
N LEU A 137 36.76 -15.66 -15.43
CA LEU A 137 36.41 -16.22 -16.73
C LEU A 137 36.37 -15.13 -17.80
N LYS A 138 37.43 -15.06 -18.62
CA LYS A 138 37.38 -14.37 -19.92
C LYS A 138 36.77 -15.31 -20.95
N VAL A 139 35.45 -15.38 -20.98
CA VAL A 139 34.73 -16.14 -22.00
C VAL A 139 34.33 -15.23 -23.17
N LYS A 140 34.43 -15.74 -24.40
CA LYS A 140 33.92 -15.07 -25.61
C LYS A 140 32.38 -15.09 -25.71
N LYS A 141 31.73 -15.86 -24.85
CA LYS A 141 30.27 -16.03 -24.78
C LYS A 141 29.85 -15.84 -23.33
N GLU A 142 28.93 -14.93 -23.07
CA GLU A 142 28.34 -14.73 -21.75
C GLU A 142 27.15 -15.68 -21.56
N ASP A 143 26.95 -16.16 -20.33
CA ASP A 143 25.76 -16.92 -19.98
C ASP A 143 24.60 -15.96 -19.75
N ILE A 144 23.46 -16.26 -20.36
CA ILE A 144 22.26 -15.42 -20.33
C ILE A 144 21.05 -16.26 -19.91
N GLU A 145 20.23 -15.70 -19.03
CA GLU A 145 18.94 -16.26 -18.62
C GLU A 145 17.79 -15.32 -18.99
N LYS A 146 16.75 -15.87 -19.65
CA LYS A 146 15.48 -15.18 -19.81
C LYS A 146 14.61 -15.48 -18.61
N ARG A 147 14.34 -14.47 -17.79
CA ARG A 147 13.63 -14.59 -16.52
C ARG A 147 12.28 -13.88 -16.59
N PHE A 148 11.30 -14.43 -15.88
CA PHE A 148 9.96 -13.87 -15.73
C PHE A 148 9.75 -13.60 -14.24
N VAL A 149 9.44 -12.35 -13.89
CA VAL A 149 9.32 -11.92 -12.49
C VAL A 149 7.99 -11.22 -12.29
N LEU A 150 7.27 -11.64 -11.26
CA LEU A 150 6.05 -11.00 -10.82
C LEU A 150 6.37 -9.83 -9.89
N VAL A 151 5.82 -8.66 -10.22
CA VAL A 151 5.98 -7.43 -9.46
C VAL A 151 4.63 -6.82 -9.22
N LYS A 152 4.35 -6.46 -7.96
CA LYS A 152 3.13 -5.72 -7.64
C LYS A 152 3.32 -4.25 -8.02
N ALA A 153 2.51 -3.75 -8.95
CA ALA A 153 2.61 -2.41 -9.51
C ALA A 153 1.24 -1.87 -9.89
N SER A 154 1.16 -0.57 -10.16
CA SER A 154 -0.06 0.09 -10.64
C SER A 154 -0.15 0.18 -12.17
N SER A 155 0.96 0.00 -12.89
CA SER A 155 1.05 0.03 -14.35
C SER A 155 2.31 -0.69 -14.84
N PHE A 156 2.45 -0.86 -16.15
CA PHE A 156 3.66 -1.39 -16.78
C PHE A 156 4.90 -0.56 -16.45
N GLU A 157 4.80 0.77 -16.55
CA GLU A 157 5.89 1.71 -16.26
C GLU A 157 6.31 1.61 -14.79
N ASN A 158 5.34 1.53 -13.89
CA ASN A 158 5.61 1.36 -12.47
C ASN A 158 6.31 0.01 -12.18
N ALA A 159 5.95 -1.07 -12.88
CA ALA A 159 6.62 -2.35 -12.76
C ALA A 159 8.10 -2.28 -13.19
N TYR A 160 8.38 -1.62 -14.33
CA TYR A 160 9.76 -1.39 -14.78
C TYR A 160 10.55 -0.52 -13.81
N GLU A 161 9.97 0.56 -13.30
CA GLU A 161 10.64 1.44 -12.32
C GLU A 161 11.03 0.70 -11.03
N ILE A 162 10.14 -0.17 -10.53
CA ILE A 162 10.42 -0.98 -9.34
C ILE A 162 11.64 -1.87 -9.58
N LEU A 163 11.68 -2.56 -10.72
CA LEU A 163 12.79 -3.45 -11.05
C LEU A 163 14.09 -2.68 -11.30
N GLU A 164 14.04 -1.55 -12.01
CA GLU A 164 15.22 -0.73 -12.27
C GLU A 164 15.82 -0.21 -10.96
N LYS A 165 15.00 0.18 -9.98
CA LYS A 165 15.47 0.55 -8.62
C LYS A 165 16.15 -0.61 -7.89
N SER A 166 15.73 -1.85 -8.13
CA SER A 166 16.31 -3.05 -7.53
C SER A 166 17.52 -3.62 -8.29
N LYS A 167 17.83 -3.08 -9.47
CA LYS A 167 18.84 -3.62 -10.40
C LYS A 167 20.23 -3.69 -9.79
N HIS A 168 20.61 -2.70 -8.98
CA HIS A 168 21.90 -2.69 -8.31
C HIS A 168 22.02 -3.81 -7.28
N ASP A 169 21.00 -3.96 -6.43
CA ASP A 169 20.96 -5.00 -5.40
C ASP A 169 20.95 -6.39 -6.04
N TYR A 170 20.22 -6.55 -7.13
CA TYR A 170 20.16 -7.78 -7.92
C TYR A 170 21.53 -8.17 -8.49
N ALA A 171 22.36 -7.18 -8.86
CA ALA A 171 23.71 -7.35 -9.37
C ALA A 171 24.78 -7.57 -8.28
N SER A 172 24.38 -7.73 -7.02
CA SER A 172 25.30 -8.00 -5.92
C SER A 172 26.03 -9.35 -6.13
N PRO A 173 27.37 -9.37 -6.13
CA PRO A 173 28.12 -10.61 -6.25
C PRO A 173 27.94 -11.52 -5.02
N TYR A 174 27.96 -12.84 -5.23
CA TYR A 174 28.01 -13.83 -4.16
C TYR A 174 29.00 -14.96 -4.50
N LEU A 175 29.47 -15.68 -3.48
CA LEU A 175 30.33 -16.84 -3.64
C LEU A 175 29.48 -18.07 -3.99
N ASN A 176 29.69 -18.65 -5.18
CA ASN A 176 28.98 -19.88 -5.56
C ASN A 176 29.63 -21.13 -4.90
N SER A 177 29.04 -22.31 -5.14
CA SER A 177 29.54 -23.59 -4.61
C SER A 177 30.95 -23.97 -5.07
N ASP A 178 31.42 -23.39 -6.19
CA ASP A 178 32.76 -23.62 -6.73
C ASP A 178 33.79 -22.62 -6.17
N GLY A 179 33.39 -21.76 -5.23
CA GLY A 179 34.26 -20.77 -4.62
C GLY A 179 34.61 -19.59 -5.53
N ARG A 180 33.78 -19.29 -6.53
CA ARG A 180 33.95 -18.13 -7.43
C ARG A 180 32.95 -17.03 -7.08
N LEU A 181 33.36 -15.77 -7.22
CA LEU A 181 32.39 -14.67 -7.23
C LEU A 181 31.55 -14.74 -8.51
N VAL A 182 30.23 -14.73 -8.34
CA VAL A 182 29.24 -14.73 -9.42
C VAL A 182 28.33 -13.54 -9.21
N LYS A 183 28.02 -12.81 -10.28
CA LYS A 183 27.00 -11.76 -10.25
C LYS A 183 26.00 -11.93 -11.38
N TRP A 184 24.77 -11.55 -11.11
CA TRP A 184 23.63 -11.64 -12.02
C TRP A 184 23.16 -10.23 -12.36
N GLU A 185 23.32 -9.80 -13.59
CA GLU A 185 23.06 -8.42 -13.99
C GLU A 185 21.88 -8.37 -14.94
N ILE A 186 20.85 -7.60 -14.63
CA ILE A 186 19.73 -7.38 -15.56
C ILE A 186 20.27 -6.59 -16.74
N GLU A 187 20.27 -7.19 -17.92
CA GLU A 187 20.73 -6.57 -19.16
C GLU A 187 19.61 -5.75 -19.80
N SER A 188 18.43 -6.34 -19.95
CA SER A 188 17.26 -5.69 -20.55
C SER A 188 15.96 -6.14 -19.90
N PHE A 189 14.97 -5.25 -19.92
CA PHE A 189 13.58 -5.64 -19.79
C PHE A 189 13.02 -5.85 -21.19
N ASP A 190 12.56 -7.06 -21.47
CA ASP A 190 12.16 -7.48 -22.81
C ASP A 190 10.68 -7.23 -23.08
N ASP A 191 9.84 -7.42 -22.05
CA ASP A 191 8.39 -7.31 -22.14
C ASP A 191 7.75 -7.22 -20.75
N CYS A 192 6.50 -6.77 -20.67
CA CYS A 192 5.73 -6.76 -19.44
C CYS A 192 4.26 -7.07 -19.69
N PHE A 193 3.72 -8.02 -18.92
CA PHE A 193 2.37 -8.53 -19.05
C PHE A 193 1.56 -8.17 -17.81
N GLU A 194 0.32 -7.77 -18.04
CA GLU A 194 -0.66 -7.63 -16.98
C GLU A 194 -1.15 -9.03 -16.63
N THR A 195 -1.29 -9.32 -15.33
CA THR A 195 -1.81 -10.60 -14.88
C THR A 195 -3.17 -10.40 -14.21
N ASP A 196 -3.97 -11.46 -14.17
CA ASP A 196 -5.24 -11.51 -13.43
C ASP A 196 -5.03 -11.81 -11.93
N ILE A 197 -3.80 -11.63 -11.44
CA ILE A 197 -3.43 -11.81 -10.04
C ILE A 197 -3.51 -10.45 -9.35
N PHE A 198 -4.47 -10.30 -8.45
CA PHE A 198 -4.71 -9.06 -7.71
C PHE A 198 -4.12 -9.14 -6.30
N ASN A 199 -4.04 -10.34 -5.73
CA ASN A 199 -3.58 -10.57 -4.37
C ASN A 199 -2.92 -11.94 -4.22
N ALA A 200 -2.23 -12.14 -3.09
CA ALA A 200 -1.49 -13.38 -2.84
C ALA A 200 -2.39 -14.62 -2.67
N ALA A 201 -3.67 -14.45 -2.35
CA ALA A 201 -4.58 -15.58 -2.20
C ALA A 201 -4.97 -16.20 -3.56
N ASP A 202 -4.84 -15.44 -4.65
CA ASP A 202 -5.16 -15.91 -6.01
C ASP A 202 -4.26 -17.11 -6.41
N PHE A 203 -3.03 -17.19 -5.87
CA PHE A 203 -2.12 -18.32 -6.06
C PHE A 203 -2.62 -19.66 -5.49
N ASN A 204 -3.67 -19.63 -4.66
CA ASN A 204 -4.29 -20.85 -4.13
C ASN A 204 -5.41 -21.39 -5.02
N ASN A 205 -5.68 -20.77 -6.19
CA ASN A 205 -6.68 -21.28 -7.12
C ASN A 205 -6.29 -22.70 -7.60
N PRO A 206 -7.16 -23.71 -7.46
CA PRO A 206 -6.87 -25.08 -7.93
C PRO A 206 -6.61 -25.18 -9.44
N GLU A 207 -7.08 -24.23 -10.25
CA GLU A 207 -6.78 -24.16 -11.69
C GLU A 207 -5.36 -23.63 -11.97
N GLY A 208 -4.67 -23.14 -10.95
CA GLY A 208 -3.43 -22.39 -11.06
C GLY A 208 -3.68 -20.92 -11.38
N VAL A 209 -2.59 -20.15 -11.45
CA VAL A 209 -2.61 -18.76 -11.91
C VAL A 209 -1.77 -18.61 -13.16
N GLU A 210 -2.32 -17.95 -14.18
CA GLU A 210 -1.55 -17.61 -15.37
C GLU A 210 -0.61 -16.45 -15.04
N VAL A 211 0.69 -16.74 -15.06
CA VAL A 211 1.76 -15.75 -14.86
C VAL A 211 2.37 -15.29 -16.18
N TYR A 212 2.18 -16.05 -17.25
CA TYR A 212 2.75 -15.80 -18.56
C TYR A 212 2.05 -16.65 -19.62
N SER A 213 1.74 -16.05 -20.77
CA SER A 213 1.30 -16.77 -21.96
C SER A 213 1.96 -16.24 -23.23
N ILE A 214 2.19 -17.14 -24.19
CA ILE A 214 2.61 -16.80 -25.55
C ILE A 214 1.57 -17.33 -26.52
N LEU A 215 0.90 -16.41 -27.21
CA LEU A 215 0.01 -16.78 -28.30
C LEU A 215 0.84 -17.18 -29.53
N LYS A 216 0.67 -18.44 -29.98
CA LYS A 216 1.25 -18.94 -31.23
C LYS A 216 0.14 -19.33 -32.19
N LYS A 217 0.31 -18.95 -33.46
CA LYS A 217 -0.59 -19.38 -34.54
C LYS A 217 -0.15 -20.74 -35.07
N ARG A 218 -1.11 -21.64 -35.33
CA ARG A 218 -0.88 -22.90 -36.05
C ARG A 218 -1.96 -23.09 -37.11
N LYS A 219 -1.68 -23.87 -38.15
CA LYS A 219 -2.71 -24.31 -39.08
C LYS A 219 -3.73 -25.18 -38.31
N ALA A 220 -5.01 -24.88 -38.47
CA ALA A 220 -6.07 -25.69 -37.89
C ALA A 220 -6.02 -27.10 -38.50
N LYS A 221 -6.07 -28.14 -37.67
CA LYS A 221 -6.05 -29.53 -38.16
C LYS A 221 -7.35 -29.90 -38.90
N ASN A 222 -8.48 -29.34 -38.45
CA ASN A 222 -9.79 -29.47 -39.07
C ASN A 222 -10.37 -28.07 -39.31
N ALA A 223 -11.13 -27.86 -40.38
CA ALA A 223 -11.83 -26.60 -40.67
C ALA A 223 -13.07 -26.41 -39.76
N VAL A 224 -12.90 -26.59 -38.45
CA VAL A 224 -13.95 -26.30 -37.48
C VAL A 224 -13.86 -24.82 -37.17
N VAL A 225 -14.84 -24.07 -37.67
CA VAL A 225 -15.08 -22.69 -37.24
C VAL A 225 -15.87 -22.78 -35.95
N TRP A 226 -15.32 -22.24 -34.86
CA TRP A 226 -16.08 -22.03 -33.63
C TRP A 226 -17.08 -20.90 -33.90
N ASP A 227 -18.37 -21.15 -33.71
CA ASP A 227 -19.46 -20.21 -33.98
C ASP A 227 -19.82 -19.34 -32.76
N GLY A 228 -19.03 -19.45 -31.69
CA GLY A 228 -19.23 -18.68 -30.47
C GLY A 228 -20.41 -19.15 -29.61
N LYS A 229 -21.02 -20.30 -29.93
CA LYS A 229 -22.12 -20.91 -29.19
C LYS A 229 -21.71 -22.21 -28.52
#